data_AF-A0A1G1GC47-F1
#
_entry.id   AF-A0A1G1GC47-F1
#
_cell.length_a   1.000
_cell.length_b   1.000
_cell.length_c   1.000
_cell.angle_alpha   90.00
_cell.angle_beta   90.00
_cell.angle_gamma   90.00
#
_symmetry.space_group_name_H-M   'P 1'
#
loop_
_entity.id
_entity.type
_entity.pdbx_description
1 polymer ?
#
loop_
_entity_poly.entity_id
_entity_poly.type
_entity_poly.pdbx_seq_one_letter_code
_entity_poly.pdbx_strand_id
1 'polypeptide(L)'
;MGDFKKGELVRHDQFGIGRVEECDGPDCMVYFPRLDRQERSAEEELQSLSEPERTAYEMVKLAAFEVNREELPKTPLGSRWQGGEMILKPGDSKLAAKSLPIETFFHKIVMVRDRLRVMEAQINGHKALTDTQKVDLQQYITRIYGSLTTFNVLFKDKGDHFVGQKGEG
;
A
#
# COMPACT_ATOMS: atom_id res chain seq x y z
N MET A 1 9.22 13.21 31.19
CA MET A 1 9.68 12.46 30.00
C MET A 1 8.90 11.17 29.96
N GLY A 2 7.91 11.10 29.09
CA GLY A 2 7.21 9.87 28.76
C GLY A 2 8.09 9.05 27.81
N ASP A 3 8.71 8.00 28.34
CA ASP A 3 9.47 7.05 27.52
C ASP A 3 8.51 6.20 26.69
N PHE A 4 8.15 6.68 25.49
CA PHE A 4 7.47 5.84 24.51
C PHE A 4 8.36 4.66 24.13
N LYS A 5 7.79 3.46 24.15
CA LYS A 5 8.55 2.25 23.82
C LYS A 5 8.41 1.92 22.34
N LYS A 6 9.44 1.30 21.78
CA LYS A 6 9.35 0.69 20.44
C LYS A 6 8.14 -0.25 20.36
N GLY A 7 7.34 -0.07 19.33
CA GLY A 7 6.10 -0.80 19.08
C GLY A 7 4.86 -0.16 19.70
N GLU A 8 4.99 0.86 20.53
CA GLU A 8 3.85 1.55 21.14
C GLU A 8 3.02 2.29 20.09
N LEU A 9 1.69 2.22 20.24
CA LEU A 9 0.76 2.99 19.43
C LEU A 9 0.58 4.38 20.03
N VAL A 10 0.79 5.38 19.19
CA VAL A 10 0.70 6.80 19.53
C VAL A 10 -0.23 7.51 18.55
N ARG A 11 -0.87 8.58 19.01
CA ARG A 11 -1.66 9.49 18.19
C ARG A 11 -0.88 10.77 17.99
N HIS A 12 -0.82 11.21 16.74
CA HIS A 12 -0.34 12.51 16.33
C HIS A 12 -1.51 13.31 15.75
N ASP A 13 -1.67 14.57 16.11
CA ASP A 13 -2.83 15.37 15.69
C ASP A 13 -2.92 15.52 14.16
N GLN A 14 -1.79 15.69 13.49
CA GLN A 14 -1.72 15.81 12.03
C GLN A 14 -1.74 14.46 11.28
N PHE A 15 -1.05 13.43 11.78
CA PHE A 15 -0.79 12.20 11.03
C PHE A 15 -1.65 11.01 11.47
N GLY A 16 -2.43 11.19 12.54
CA GLY A 16 -3.30 10.16 13.11
C GLY A 16 -2.53 9.15 13.94
N ILE A 17 -3.01 7.90 13.95
CA ILE A 17 -2.41 6.82 14.75
C ILE A 17 -1.18 6.27 14.02
N GLY A 18 -0.05 6.22 14.73
CA GLY A 18 1.21 5.67 14.29
C GLY A 18 1.80 4.69 15.30
N ARG A 19 2.87 4.01 14.89
CA ARG A 19 3.63 3.08 15.73
C ARG A 19 5.05 3.60 15.90
N VAL A 20 5.49 3.71 17.13
CA VAL A 20 6.86 4.11 17.48
C VAL A 20 7.82 3.03 17.02
N GLU A 21 8.82 3.38 16.23
CA GLU A 21 9.85 2.46 15.74
C GLU A 21 11.15 2.61 16.54
N GLU A 22 11.47 3.84 16.93
CA GLU A 22 12.66 4.22 17.71
C GLU A 22 12.45 5.61 18.33
N CYS A 23 13.01 5.87 19.51
CA CYS A 23 13.06 7.22 20.09
C CYS A 23 14.52 7.54 20.45
N ASP A 24 14.94 8.76 20.13
CA ASP A 24 16.26 9.31 20.42
C ASP A 24 16.08 10.64 21.14
N GLY A 25 16.15 10.61 22.47
CA GLY A 25 15.84 11.77 23.30
C GLY A 25 14.36 12.19 23.18
N PRO A 26 14.06 13.48 22.94
CA PRO A 26 12.69 13.98 22.86
C PRO A 26 12.02 13.74 21.49
N ASP A 27 12.73 13.13 20.54
CA ASP A 27 12.21 12.85 19.21
C ASP A 27 11.98 11.34 19.02
N CYS A 28 10.83 10.99 18.45
CA CYS A 28 10.49 9.61 18.11
C CYS A 28 10.30 9.47 16.60
N MET A 29 10.89 8.41 16.04
CA MET A 29 10.57 7.93 14.70
C MET A 29 9.29 7.10 14.76
N VAL A 30 8.26 7.57 14.06
CA VAL A 30 6.93 6.96 14.07
C VAL A 30 6.52 6.58 12.65
N TYR A 31 6.11 5.33 12.46
CA TYR A 31 5.50 4.87 11.21
C TYR A 31 3.99 5.12 11.26
N PHE A 32 3.45 5.81 10.26
CA PHE A 32 2.02 6.11 10.11
C PHE A 32 1.41 5.26 8.99
N PRO A 33 0.75 4.12 9.30
CA PRO A 33 0.28 3.17 8.28
C PRO A 33 -0.72 3.77 7.30
N ARG A 34 -1.54 4.73 7.74
CA ARG A 34 -2.52 5.42 6.89
C ARG A 34 -1.87 6.23 5.77
N LEU A 35 -0.67 6.77 6.04
CA LEU A 35 0.11 7.58 5.11
C LEU A 35 1.22 6.78 4.42
N ASP A 36 1.43 5.54 4.84
CA ASP A 36 2.54 4.66 4.45
C ASP A 36 3.91 5.35 4.48
N ARG A 37 4.18 6.09 5.57
CA ARG A 37 5.42 6.85 5.72
C ARG A 37 5.94 6.82 7.16
N GLN A 38 7.24 7.04 7.31
CA GLN A 38 7.87 7.29 8.60
C GLN A 38 8.09 8.80 8.76
N GLU A 39 7.79 9.33 9.93
CA GLU A 39 8.02 10.72 10.28
C GLU A 39 8.79 10.79 11.59
N ARG A 40 9.62 11.82 11.74
CA ARG A 40 10.19 12.19 13.03
C ARG A 40 9.23 13.16 13.71
N SER A 41 8.72 12.78 14.87
CA SER A 41 7.77 13.57 15.66
C SER A 41 8.34 13.83 17.04
N ALA A 42 8.14 15.03 17.57
CA ALA A 42 8.50 15.34 18.94
C ALA A 42 7.58 14.59 19.92
N GLU A 43 8.10 14.16 21.07
CA GLU A 43 7.35 13.47 22.12
C GLU A 43 6.10 14.25 22.55
N GLU A 44 6.18 15.57 22.59
CA GLU A 44 5.09 16.48 22.97
C GLU A 44 3.91 16.47 21.97
N GLU A 45 4.17 16.10 20.71
CA GLU A 45 3.14 15.97 19.66
C GLU A 45 2.50 14.58 19.64
N LEU A 46 2.98 13.67 20.48
CA LEU A 46 2.55 12.29 20.56
C LEU A 46 1.74 12.03 21.83
N GLN A 47 0.60 11.38 21.66
CA GLN A 47 -0.28 10.98 22.76
C GLN A 47 -0.39 9.46 22.79
N SER A 48 -0.17 8.83 23.95
CA SER A 48 -0.47 7.41 24.13
C SER A 48 -1.96 7.17 23.90
N LEU A 49 -2.29 6.13 23.14
CA LEU A 49 -3.67 5.68 23.04
C LEU A 49 -4.11 5.03 24.36
N SER A 50 -5.33 5.32 24.79
CA SER A 50 -6.00 4.60 25.88
C SER A 50 -6.29 3.14 25.50
N GLU A 51 -6.50 2.28 26.50
CA GLU A 51 -6.82 0.85 26.28
C GLU A 51 -8.02 0.63 25.33
N PRO A 52 -9.13 1.36 25.43
CA PRO A 52 -10.22 1.25 24.46
C PRO A 52 -9.81 1.64 23.03
N GLU A 53 -8.98 2.67 22.87
CA GLU A 53 -8.52 3.12 21.56
C GLU A 53 -7.54 2.13 20.93
N ARG A 54 -6.64 1.54 21.72
CA ARG A 54 -5.75 0.45 21.28
C ARG A 54 -6.56 -0.75 20.83
N THR A 55 -7.55 -1.14 21.63
CA THR A 55 -8.45 -2.25 21.32
C THR A 55 -9.24 -1.99 20.04
N ALA A 56 -9.81 -0.80 19.88
CA ALA A 56 -10.54 -0.41 18.67
C ALA A 56 -9.62 -0.39 17.45
N TYR A 57 -8.40 0.13 17.57
CA TYR A 57 -7.41 0.14 16.49
C TYR A 57 -7.02 -1.29 16.08
N GLU A 58 -6.76 -2.18 17.03
CA GLU A 58 -6.44 -3.58 16.75
C GLU A 58 -7.65 -4.32 16.16
N MET A 59 -8.88 -4.05 16.60
CA MET A 59 -10.09 -4.59 15.97
C MET A 59 -10.26 -4.10 14.54
N VAL A 60 -10.04 -2.82 14.26
CA VAL A 60 -10.08 -2.27 12.89
C VAL A 60 -8.98 -2.86 12.02
N LYS A 61 -7.79 -3.09 12.59
CA LYS A 61 -6.67 -3.72 11.89
C LYS A 61 -6.93 -5.20 11.63
N LEU A 62 -7.50 -5.93 12.59
CA LEU A 62 -7.93 -7.32 12.43
C LEU A 62 -9.04 -7.40 11.38
N ALA A 63 -10.06 -6.55 11.47
CA ALA A 63 -11.11 -6.47 10.46
C ALA A 63 -10.54 -6.10 9.08
N ALA A 64 -9.60 -5.14 8.98
CA ALA A 64 -8.94 -4.82 7.72
C ALA A 64 -8.06 -5.97 7.21
N PHE A 65 -7.48 -6.77 8.10
CA PHE A 65 -6.70 -7.96 7.77
C PHE A 65 -7.60 -9.12 7.32
N GLU A 66 -8.75 -9.31 7.96
CA GLU A 66 -9.78 -10.32 7.64
C GLU A 66 -10.52 -9.96 6.34
N VAL A 67 -10.94 -8.70 6.19
CA VAL A 67 -11.51 -8.16 4.95
C VAL A 67 -10.51 -8.25 3.78
N ASN A 68 -9.20 -8.19 4.03
CA ASN A 68 -8.18 -8.42 2.99
C ASN A 68 -7.94 -9.90 2.64
N ARG A 69 -8.44 -10.87 3.41
CA ARG A 69 -8.22 -12.31 3.14
C ARG A 69 -9.35 -12.99 2.37
N GLU A 70 -10.59 -12.50 2.45
CA GLU A 70 -11.75 -13.30 2.02
C GLU A 70 -12.56 -12.79 0.82
N GLU A 71 -12.39 -11.56 0.32
CA GLU A 71 -13.32 -11.06 -0.73
C GLU A 71 -12.69 -10.60 -2.06
N LEU A 72 -11.37 -10.67 -2.24
CA LEU A 72 -10.81 -10.47 -3.58
C LEU A 72 -10.66 -11.81 -4.28
N PRO A 73 -11.24 -12.02 -5.48
CA PRO A 73 -10.99 -13.23 -6.25
C PRO A 73 -9.48 -13.38 -6.39
N LYS A 74 -8.93 -14.49 -5.87
CA LYS A 74 -7.50 -14.78 -5.89
C LYS A 74 -7.06 -14.81 -7.34
N THR A 75 -6.57 -13.67 -7.81
CA THR A 75 -6.08 -13.53 -9.17
C THR A 75 -4.92 -14.51 -9.32
N PRO A 76 -5.01 -15.49 -10.22
CA PRO A 76 -4.03 -16.56 -10.26
C PRO A 76 -2.72 -16.10 -10.90
N LEU A 77 -1.60 -16.45 -10.26
CA LEU A 77 -0.27 -16.31 -10.83
C LEU A 77 -0.10 -17.30 -11.98
N GLY A 78 0.50 -16.84 -13.08
CA GLY A 78 0.82 -17.68 -14.23
C GLY A 78 1.69 -18.87 -13.84
N SER A 79 1.35 -20.06 -14.33
CA SER A 79 1.96 -21.33 -13.89
C SER A 79 3.49 -21.37 -14.00
N ARG A 80 4.08 -20.65 -14.95
CA ARG A 80 5.54 -20.55 -15.13
C ARG A 80 6.27 -19.91 -13.95
N TRP A 81 5.57 -19.10 -13.15
CA TRP A 81 6.15 -18.31 -12.07
C TRP A 81 5.91 -18.93 -10.68
N GLN A 82 5.09 -19.97 -10.57
CA GLN A 82 4.74 -20.56 -9.28
C GLN A 82 5.97 -21.17 -8.58
N GLY A 83 6.14 -20.88 -7.28
CA GLY A 83 7.29 -21.28 -6.49
C GLY A 83 8.59 -20.56 -6.85
N GLY A 84 8.51 -19.51 -7.68
CA GLY A 84 9.64 -18.74 -8.13
C GLY A 84 10.12 -17.70 -7.11
N GLU A 85 11.25 -17.07 -7.42
CA GLU A 85 11.84 -16.02 -6.62
C GLU A 85 12.11 -14.79 -7.48
N MET A 86 11.78 -13.60 -6.95
CA MET A 86 12.19 -12.32 -7.52
C MET A 86 13.52 -11.91 -6.89
N ILE A 87 14.49 -11.55 -7.74
CA ILE A 87 15.81 -11.11 -7.30
C ILE A 87 16.00 -9.65 -7.71
N LEU A 88 16.10 -8.76 -6.71
CA LEU A 88 16.48 -7.37 -6.88
C LEU A 88 18.01 -7.29 -6.85
N LYS A 89 18.61 -7.14 -8.03
CA LYS A 89 20.05 -7.05 -8.20
C LYS A 89 20.50 -5.59 -8.22
N PRO A 90 21.34 -5.14 -7.28
CA PRO A 90 21.96 -3.83 -7.33
C PRO A 90 22.86 -3.68 -8.56
N GLY A 91 22.97 -2.45 -9.08
CA GLY A 91 23.93 -2.14 -10.14
C GLY A 91 25.39 -2.22 -9.68
N ASP A 92 25.63 -2.02 -8.38
CA ASP A 92 26.93 -2.23 -7.75
C ASP A 92 27.13 -3.71 -7.40
N SER A 93 28.13 -4.35 -8.00
CA SER A 93 28.48 -5.75 -7.78
C SER A 93 28.98 -6.06 -6.36
N LYS A 94 29.29 -5.05 -5.55
CA LYS A 94 29.70 -5.21 -4.15
C LYS A 94 28.52 -5.38 -3.19
N LEU A 95 27.31 -5.02 -3.61
CA LEU A 95 26.11 -5.12 -2.78
C LEU A 95 25.39 -6.45 -3.00
N ALA A 96 24.87 -7.02 -1.91
CA ALA A 96 24.11 -8.27 -1.97
C ALA A 96 22.76 -8.05 -2.67
N ALA A 97 22.36 -9.04 -3.48
CA ALA A 97 21.03 -9.07 -4.05
C ALA A 97 19.98 -9.34 -2.97
N LYS A 98 18.82 -8.68 -3.10
CA LYS A 98 17.67 -8.94 -2.22
C LYS A 98 16.72 -9.88 -2.95
N SER A 99 16.37 -10.99 -2.33
CA SER A 99 15.42 -11.94 -2.89
C SER A 99 14.11 -11.94 -2.12
N LEU A 100 13.03 -12.30 -2.80
CA LEU A 100 11.70 -12.47 -2.20
C LEU A 100 10.86 -13.45 -3.04
N PRO A 101 9.92 -14.19 -2.43
CA PRO A 101 8.98 -15.02 -3.17
C PRO A 101 8.20 -14.19 -4.19
N ILE A 102 8.09 -14.69 -5.43
CA ILE A 102 7.41 -13.97 -6.51
C ILE A 102 5.92 -13.79 -6.23
N GLU A 103 5.30 -14.70 -5.49
CA GLU A 103 3.92 -14.60 -5.02
C GLU A 103 3.71 -13.39 -4.13
N THR A 104 4.70 -13.05 -3.29
CA THR A 104 4.64 -11.87 -2.42
C THR A 104 4.65 -10.59 -3.24
N PHE A 105 5.51 -10.53 -4.26
CA PHE A 105 5.51 -9.40 -5.20
C PHE A 105 4.20 -9.33 -5.98
N PHE A 106 3.76 -10.45 -6.55
CA PHE A 106 2.54 -10.52 -7.36
C PHE A 106 1.31 -10.11 -6.57
N HIS A 107 1.19 -10.55 -5.31
CA HIS A 107 0.10 -10.13 -4.43
C HIS A 107 0.08 -8.61 -4.22
N LYS A 108 1.25 -7.97 -4.08
CA LYS A 108 1.34 -6.50 -3.99
C LYS A 108 0.88 -5.82 -5.28
N ILE A 109 1.23 -6.36 -6.44
CA ILE A 109 0.78 -5.84 -7.73
C ILE A 109 -0.73 -5.97 -7.90
N VAL A 110 -1.32 -7.10 -7.50
CA VAL A 110 -2.78 -7.31 -7.48
C VAL A 110 -3.45 -6.29 -6.55
N MET A 111 -2.91 -6.07 -5.34
CA MET A 111 -3.45 -5.05 -4.42
C MET A 111 -3.44 -3.63 -5.02
N VAL A 112 -2.39 -3.26 -5.75
CA VAL A 112 -2.33 -1.95 -6.43
C VAL A 112 -3.43 -1.85 -7.48
N ARG A 113 -3.62 -2.89 -8.30
CA ARG A 113 -4.69 -2.95 -9.30
C ARG A 113 -6.07 -2.73 -8.68
N ASP A 114 -6.34 -3.43 -7.58
CA ASP A 114 -7.64 -3.43 -6.94
C ASP A 114 -7.93 -2.08 -6.27
N ARG A 115 -6.91 -1.43 -5.67
CA ARG A 115 -7.01 -0.05 -5.17
C ARG A 115 -7.29 0.96 -6.29
N LEU A 116 -6.67 0.80 -7.46
CA LEU A 116 -6.94 1.66 -8.62
C LEU A 116 -8.37 1.46 -9.13
N ARG A 117 -8.89 0.23 -9.15
CA ARG A 117 -10.28 -0.07 -9.53
C ARG A 117 -11.27 0.60 -8.57
N VAL A 118 -11.01 0.55 -7.26
CA VAL A 118 -11.84 1.23 -6.25
C VAL A 118 -11.79 2.75 -6.45
N MET A 119 -10.60 3.31 -6.69
CA MET A 119 -10.43 4.75 -6.94
C MET A 119 -11.22 5.20 -8.18
N GLU A 120 -11.16 4.43 -9.27
CA GLU A 120 -11.92 4.70 -10.48
C GLU A 120 -13.43 4.68 -10.22
N ALA A 121 -13.93 3.67 -9.49
CA ALA A 121 -15.35 3.60 -9.11
C ALA A 121 -15.78 4.80 -8.24
N GLN A 122 -14.93 5.23 -7.30
CA GLN A 122 -15.18 6.41 -6.47
C GLN A 122 -15.27 7.70 -7.29
N ILE A 123 -14.37 7.89 -8.27
CA ILE A 123 -14.40 9.04 -9.18
C ILE A 123 -15.68 9.05 -10.01
N ASN A 124 -16.07 7.89 -10.55
CA ASN A 124 -17.31 7.74 -11.33
C ASN A 124 -18.54 8.17 -10.53
N GLY A 125 -18.63 7.69 -9.29
CA GLY A 125 -19.73 7.97 -8.36
C GLY A 125 -19.67 9.33 -7.65
N HIS A 126 -18.60 10.11 -7.84
CA HIS A 126 -18.41 11.36 -7.09
C HIS A 126 -19.43 12.43 -7.53
N LYS A 127 -20.23 12.94 -6.59
CA LYS A 127 -21.34 13.87 -6.90
C LYS A 127 -20.88 15.31 -7.15
N ALA A 128 -19.75 15.72 -6.59
CA ALA A 128 -19.25 17.09 -6.68
C ALA A 128 -18.26 17.33 -7.84
N LEU A 129 -17.82 16.26 -8.52
CA LEU A 129 -16.92 16.42 -9.68
C LEU A 129 -17.74 16.65 -10.94
N THR A 130 -17.31 17.62 -11.74
CA THR A 130 -17.85 17.82 -13.10
C THR A 130 -17.42 16.69 -14.02
N ASP A 131 -18.16 16.46 -15.11
CA ASP A 131 -17.85 15.40 -16.07
C ASP A 131 -16.44 15.56 -16.66
N THR A 132 -16.02 16.79 -16.97
CA THR A 132 -14.66 17.09 -17.45
C THR A 132 -13.59 16.66 -16.44
N GLN A 133 -13.77 17.01 -15.16
CA GLN A 133 -12.81 16.63 -14.11
C GLN A 133 -12.76 15.11 -13.91
N LYS A 134 -13.91 14.42 -14.02
CA LYS A 134 -13.94 12.95 -13.96
C LYS A 134 -13.14 12.33 -15.11
N VAL A 135 -13.35 12.82 -16.33
CA VAL A 135 -12.63 12.37 -17.52
C VAL A 135 -11.12 12.57 -17.35
N ASP A 136 -10.68 13.73 -16.89
CA ASP A 136 -9.25 14.01 -16.68
C ASP A 136 -8.62 13.03 -15.69
N LEU A 137 -9.28 12.79 -14.54
CA LEU A 137 -8.80 11.83 -13.54
C LEU A 137 -8.79 10.39 -14.04
N GLN A 138 -9.83 9.98 -14.78
CA GLN A 138 -9.88 8.66 -15.42
C GLN A 138 -8.76 8.46 -16.44
N GLN A 139 -8.40 9.50 -17.21
CA GLN A 139 -7.26 9.43 -18.12
C GLN A 139 -5.95 9.26 -17.37
N TYR A 140 -5.76 9.92 -16.23
CA TYR A 140 -4.59 9.68 -15.37
C TYR A 140 -4.55 8.24 -14.84
N ILE A 141 -5.68 7.70 -14.37
CA ILE A 141 -5.76 6.29 -13.95
C ILE A 141 -5.41 5.34 -15.11
N THR A 142 -5.90 5.63 -16.32
CA THR A 142 -5.58 4.85 -17.51
C THR A 142 -4.09 4.87 -17.83
N ARG A 143 -3.42 6.02 -17.65
CA ARG A 143 -1.95 6.12 -17.81
C ARG A 143 -1.20 5.33 -16.73
N ILE A 144 -1.70 5.33 -15.48
CA ILE A 144 -1.16 4.48 -14.41
C ILE A 144 -1.30 3.00 -14.76
N TYR A 145 -2.44 2.57 -15.31
CA TYR A 145 -2.58 1.20 -15.80
C TYR A 145 -1.58 0.89 -16.94
N GLY A 146 -1.33 1.86 -17.82
CA GLY A 146 -0.32 1.76 -18.87
C GLY A 146 1.09 1.50 -18.35
N SER A 147 1.52 2.16 -17.27
CA SER A 147 2.86 1.95 -16.71
C SER A 147 3.03 0.59 -16.02
N LEU A 148 1.93 -0.06 -15.64
CA LEU A 148 1.91 -1.36 -14.98
C LEU A 148 1.82 -2.53 -15.96
N THR A 149 1.63 -2.31 -17.26
CA THR A 149 1.45 -3.41 -18.25
C THR A 149 2.65 -4.34 -18.35
N THR A 150 3.85 -3.89 -17.98
CA THR A 150 5.06 -4.73 -17.90
C THR A 150 4.86 -5.94 -16.99
N PHE A 151 4.04 -5.82 -15.95
CA PHE A 151 3.76 -6.90 -15.00
C PHE A 151 2.69 -7.89 -15.49
N ASN A 152 2.06 -7.65 -16.65
CA ASN A 152 1.04 -8.55 -17.21
C ASN A 152 1.56 -9.97 -17.42
N VAL A 153 2.87 -10.15 -17.64
CA VAL A 153 3.51 -11.47 -17.77
C VAL A 153 3.32 -12.38 -16.56
N LEU A 154 3.02 -11.81 -15.38
CA LEU A 154 2.80 -12.55 -14.15
C LEU A 154 1.39 -13.13 -14.04
N PHE A 155 0.41 -12.57 -14.76
CA PHE A 155 -0.98 -13.00 -14.67
C PHE A 155 -1.22 -14.27 -15.49
N LYS A 156 -2.04 -15.17 -14.95
CA LYS A 156 -2.48 -16.36 -15.70
C LYS A 156 -3.53 -15.99 -16.75
N ASP A 157 -4.46 -15.12 -16.39
CA ASP A 157 -5.65 -14.82 -17.18
C ASP A 157 -5.58 -13.40 -17.79
N LYS A 158 -5.86 -13.30 -19.08
CA LYS A 158 -5.81 -12.01 -19.81
C LYS A 158 -6.83 -10.97 -19.30
N GLY A 159 -7.94 -11.43 -18.73
CA GLY A 159 -8.97 -10.54 -18.14
C GLY A 159 -8.48 -9.80 -16.90
N ASP A 160 -7.40 -10.29 -16.28
CA ASP A 160 -6.81 -9.70 -15.09
C ASP A 160 -5.67 -8.71 -15.38
N HIS A 161 -5.28 -8.60 -16.65
CA HIS A 161 -4.21 -7.71 -17.08
C HIS A 161 -4.53 -6.24 -16.80
N PHE A 162 -3.48 -5.48 -16.54
CA PHE A 162 -3.50 -4.04 -16.66
C PHE A 162 -3.71 -3.65 -18.12
N VAL A 163 -4.64 -2.72 -18.36
CA VAL A 163 -4.96 -2.17 -19.68
C VAL A 163 -4.83 -0.66 -19.61
N GLY A 164 -3.80 -0.11 -20.25
CA GLY A 164 -3.62 1.33 -20.39
C GLY A 164 -4.10 1.85 -21.75
N GLN A 165 -3.77 3.11 -22.05
CA GLN A 165 -3.89 3.63 -23.40
C GLN A 165 -3.00 2.80 -24.32
N LYS A 166 -3.59 2.25 -25.39
CA LYS A 166 -2.80 1.67 -26.47
C LYS A 166 -1.97 2.81 -27.04
N GLY A 167 -0.64 2.71 -26.95
CA GLY A 167 0.23 3.61 -27.68
C GLY A 167 -0.07 3.43 -29.16
N GLU A 168 -0.43 4.53 -29.84
CA GLU A 168 -0.32 4.61 -31.30
C GLU A 168 1.18 4.57 -31.60
N GLY A 169 1.71 3.37 -31.82
CA GLY A 169 3.05 3.12 -32.31
C GLY A 169 3.00 2.45 -33.67
#